data_AF-A0A6J4NBM7-F1
#
_entry.id   AF-A0A6J4NBM7-F1
#
_cell.length_a   1.000
_cell.length_b   1.000
_cell.length_c   1.000
_cell.angle_alpha   90.00
_cell.angle_beta   90.00
_cell.angle_gamma   90.00
#
_symmetry.space_group_name_H-M   'P 1'
#
loop_
_entity.id
_entity.type
_entity.pdbx_description
1 polymer ?
#
loop_
_entity_poly.entity_id
_entity_poly.type
_entity_poly.pdbx_seq_one_letter_code
_entity_poly.pdbx_strand_id
1 'polypeptide(L)'
;QQRAAVSASATMRVPVAAKLAEVHRGQRTLIFHERIDKAELLLDVLSKRGHRVTAYHSGIAPIVRRDNLRLYRRGMFDVLISCRALDEGMNVPETVVSIIASSTASVRQRIQRLGRVLRPAPGKSSATVYTVYATDQEERRLLSEAESLDEVTQVRWVQGSSGGGRG
;
A
#
# COMPACT_ATOMS: atom_id res chain seq x y z
N GLN A 1 0.49 -26.58 13.85
CA GLN A 1 0.23 -25.30 14.57
C GLN A 1 0.64 -24.04 13.78
N GLN A 2 1.45 -24.15 12.71
CA GLN A 2 2.01 -23.02 11.95
C GLN A 2 1.01 -22.25 11.04
N ARG A 3 -0.14 -22.84 10.67
CA ARG A 3 -1.15 -22.19 9.80
C ARG A 3 -1.94 -21.07 10.50
N ALA A 4 -2.18 -21.18 11.81
CA ALA A 4 -2.97 -20.21 12.56
C ALA A 4 -2.21 -18.88 12.77
N ALA A 5 -0.92 -18.94 13.06
CA ALA A 5 -0.08 -17.75 13.28
C ALA A 5 0.15 -16.95 11.99
N VAL A 6 0.41 -17.61 10.85
CA VAL A 6 0.53 -16.95 9.54
C VAL A 6 -0.78 -16.25 9.15
N SER A 7 -1.93 -16.84 9.49
CA SER A 7 -3.26 -16.25 9.26
C SER A 7 -3.51 -15.00 10.11
N ALA A 8 -3.13 -15.03 11.40
CA ALA A 8 -3.25 -13.87 12.29
C ALA A 8 -2.34 -12.71 11.87
N SER A 9 -1.10 -13.01 11.50
CA SER A 9 -0.13 -12.05 10.97
C SER A 9 -0.61 -11.38 9.67
N ALA A 10 -1.15 -12.16 8.72
CA ALA A 10 -1.74 -11.60 7.50
C ALA A 10 -3.00 -10.75 7.77
N THR A 11 -3.72 -11.04 8.85
CA THR A 11 -4.91 -10.27 9.26
C THR A 11 -4.55 -8.85 9.68
N MET A 12 -3.35 -8.61 10.22
CA MET A 12 -2.91 -7.28 10.67
C MET A 12 -2.58 -6.30 9.54
N ARG A 13 -2.40 -6.77 8.30
CA ARG A 13 -2.06 -5.92 7.15
C ARG A 13 -3.11 -4.86 6.85
N VAL A 14 -4.39 -5.24 6.90
CA VAL A 14 -5.51 -4.33 6.65
C VAL A 14 -5.57 -3.21 7.71
N PRO A 15 -5.60 -3.50 9.03
CA PRO A 15 -5.61 -2.44 10.05
C PRO A 15 -4.37 -1.54 9.98
N VAL A 16 -3.18 -2.10 9.75
CA VAL A 16 -1.95 -1.30 9.64
C VAL A 16 -1.99 -0.39 8.40
N ALA A 17 -2.39 -0.92 7.24
CA ALA A 17 -2.51 -0.11 6.03
C ALA A 17 -3.56 1.00 6.17
N ALA A 18 -4.70 0.70 6.80
CA ALA A 18 -5.70 1.72 7.12
C ALA A 18 -5.13 2.79 8.06
N LYS A 19 -4.35 2.40 9.07
CA LYS A 19 -3.71 3.35 9.99
C LYS A 19 -2.68 4.24 9.31
N LEU A 20 -1.87 3.68 8.42
CA LEU A 20 -0.91 4.46 7.63
C LEU A 20 -1.64 5.44 6.70
N ALA A 21 -2.76 5.04 6.10
CA ALA A 21 -3.58 5.95 5.29
C ALA A 21 -4.21 7.08 6.11
N GLU A 22 -4.57 6.84 7.38
CA GLU A 22 -5.02 7.90 8.30
C GLU A 22 -3.93 8.91 8.62
N VAL A 23 -2.70 8.44 8.87
CA VAL A 23 -1.54 9.32 9.13
C VAL A 23 -1.29 10.26 7.94
N HIS A 24 -1.56 9.78 6.73
CA HIS A 24 -1.41 10.53 5.48
C HIS A 24 -2.74 11.07 4.94
N ARG A 25 -3.72 11.34 5.80
CA ARG A 25 -5.04 11.84 5.38
C ARG A 25 -4.91 13.09 4.51
N GLY A 26 -5.66 13.12 3.40
CA GLY A 26 -5.64 14.20 2.42
C GLY A 26 -4.48 14.13 1.42
N GLN A 27 -3.49 13.26 1.63
CA GLN A 27 -2.45 13.00 0.65
C GLN A 27 -2.87 11.89 -0.32
N ARG A 28 -2.46 12.02 -1.59
CA ARG A 28 -2.70 11.02 -2.62
C ARG A 28 -1.97 9.73 -2.29
N THR A 29 -2.74 8.75 -1.83
CA THR A 29 -2.26 7.48 -1.27
C THR A 29 -2.72 6.31 -2.13
N LEU A 30 -1.79 5.44 -2.48
CA LEU A 30 -2.03 4.20 -3.21
C LEU A 30 -1.78 3.01 -2.30
N ILE A 31 -2.79 2.19 -2.07
CA ILE A 31 -2.69 0.99 -1.24
C ILE A 31 -2.75 -0.24 -2.13
N PHE A 32 -1.74 -1.11 -2.05
CA PHE A 32 -1.73 -2.39 -2.75
C PHE A 32 -2.04 -3.53 -1.81
N HIS A 33 -2.93 -4.42 -2.25
CA HIS A 33 -3.18 -5.70 -1.64
C HIS A 33 -3.39 -6.77 -2.73
N GLU A 34 -2.82 -7.95 -2.59
CA GLU A 34 -2.85 -9.03 -3.60
C GLU A 34 -4.23 -9.70 -3.71
N ARG A 35 -5.01 -9.68 -2.63
CA ARG A 35 -6.38 -10.23 -2.59
C ARG A 35 -7.47 -9.16 -2.69
N ILE A 36 -8.49 -9.43 -3.51
CA ILE A 36 -9.66 -8.56 -3.72
C ILE A 36 -10.52 -8.44 -2.45
N ASP A 37 -10.77 -9.54 -1.75
CA ASP A 37 -11.56 -9.53 -0.51
C ASP A 37 -10.99 -8.58 0.56
N LYS A 38 -9.65 -8.48 0.64
CA LYS A 38 -8.98 -7.56 1.55
C LYS A 38 -8.92 -6.12 1.03
N ALA A 39 -8.88 -5.92 -0.29
CA ALA A 39 -9.00 -4.59 -0.88
C ALA A 39 -10.40 -4.00 -0.64
N GLU A 40 -11.45 -4.80 -0.79
CA GLU A 40 -12.84 -4.40 -0.48
C GLU A 40 -13.02 -4.13 1.02
N LEU A 41 -12.39 -4.93 1.88
CA LEU A 41 -12.37 -4.65 3.32
C LEU A 41 -11.67 -3.32 3.66
N LEU A 42 -10.54 -3.02 3.01
CA LEU A 42 -9.87 -1.72 3.15
C LEU A 42 -10.74 -0.57 2.68
N LEU A 43 -11.46 -0.76 1.56
CA LEU A 43 -12.38 0.22 0.99
C LEU A 43 -13.48 0.55 2.01
N ASP A 44 -14.14 -0.47 2.56
CA ASP A 44 -15.18 -0.31 3.57
C ASP A 44 -14.66 0.39 4.84
N VAL A 45 -13.53 -0.07 5.38
CA VAL A 45 -12.93 0.50 6.60
C VAL A 45 -12.58 1.98 6.40
N LEU A 46 -11.92 2.34 5.31
CA LEU A 46 -11.50 3.73 5.05
C LEU A 46 -12.69 4.63 4.72
N SER A 47 -13.70 4.11 4.00
CA SER A 47 -14.94 4.84 3.72
C SER A 47 -15.69 5.17 5.00
N LYS A 48 -15.85 4.20 5.92
CA LYS A 48 -16.48 4.41 7.24
C LYS A 48 -15.72 5.40 8.11
N ARG A 49 -14.41 5.56 7.89
CA ARG A 49 -13.56 6.56 8.55
C ARG A 49 -13.48 7.89 7.80
N GLY A 50 -14.39 8.11 6.84
CA GLY A 50 -14.53 9.38 6.13
C GLY A 50 -13.41 9.68 5.14
N HIS A 51 -12.68 8.68 4.64
CA HIS A 51 -11.76 8.91 3.53
C HIS A 51 -12.52 8.97 2.20
N ARG A 52 -12.08 9.85 1.30
CA ARG A 52 -12.45 9.77 -0.12
C ARG A 52 -11.63 8.65 -0.76
N VAL A 53 -12.16 7.44 -0.74
CA VAL A 53 -11.46 6.23 -1.18
C VAL A 53 -12.19 5.55 -2.33
N THR A 54 -11.43 4.95 -3.23
CA THR A 54 -11.95 4.13 -4.33
C THR A 54 -11.04 2.93 -4.59
N ALA A 55 -11.54 1.95 -5.36
CA ALA A 55 -10.80 0.73 -5.68
C ALA A 55 -10.57 0.52 -7.19
N TYR A 56 -9.53 -0.27 -7.50
CA TYR A 56 -9.14 -0.71 -8.83
C TYR A 56 -8.72 -2.19 -8.81
N HIS A 57 -9.63 -3.09 -9.20
CA HIS A 57 -9.34 -4.52 -9.35
C HIS A 57 -10.27 -5.19 -10.37
N SER A 58 -10.08 -6.49 -10.65
CA SER A 58 -10.85 -7.22 -11.67
C SER A 58 -12.33 -7.39 -11.35
N GLY A 59 -12.72 -7.41 -10.07
CA GLY A 59 -14.12 -7.45 -9.65
C GLY A 59 -14.96 -6.20 -9.98
N ILE A 60 -14.33 -5.07 -10.33
CA ILE A 60 -15.03 -3.84 -10.70
C ILE A 60 -15.22 -3.80 -12.22
N ALA A 61 -16.44 -3.46 -12.66
CA ALA A 61 -16.77 -3.30 -14.07
C ALA A 61 -15.74 -2.39 -14.78
N PRO A 62 -15.25 -2.74 -15.99
CA PRO A 62 -14.16 -2.02 -16.64
C PRO A 62 -14.37 -0.52 -16.78
N ILE A 63 -15.61 -0.07 -17.04
CA ILE A 63 -15.94 1.35 -17.14
C ILE A 63 -15.78 2.08 -15.80
N VAL A 64 -16.40 1.55 -14.74
CA VAL A 64 -16.31 2.09 -13.37
C VAL A 64 -14.86 2.11 -12.90
N ARG A 65 -14.10 1.04 -13.17
CA ARG A 65 -12.69 0.96 -12.81
C ARG A 65 -11.83 2.03 -13.47
N ARG A 66 -12.09 2.36 -14.74
CA ARG A 66 -11.40 3.45 -15.44
C ARG A 66 -11.79 4.82 -14.87
N ASP A 67 -13.06 5.01 -14.55
CA ASP A 67 -13.54 6.25 -13.95
C ASP A 67 -12.98 6.46 -12.54
N ASN A 68 -12.92 5.42 -11.71
CA ASN A 68 -12.26 5.45 -10.40
C ASN A 68 -10.81 5.94 -10.51
N LEU A 69 -10.05 5.38 -11.46
CA LEU A 69 -8.66 5.80 -11.71
C LEU A 69 -8.57 7.26 -12.17
N ARG A 70 -9.47 7.69 -13.06
CA ARG A 70 -9.53 9.08 -13.55
C ARG A 70 -9.88 10.06 -12.44
N LEU A 71 -10.87 9.73 -11.59
CA LEU A 71 -11.31 10.55 -10.46
C LEU A 71 -10.22 10.62 -9.38
N TYR A 72 -9.54 9.50 -9.12
CA TYR A 72 -8.35 9.49 -8.28
C TYR A 72 -7.33 10.48 -8.83
N ARG A 73 -6.88 10.35 -10.10
CA ARG A 73 -5.92 11.27 -10.74
C ARG A 73 -6.28 12.75 -10.58
N ARG A 74 -7.57 13.09 -10.62
CA ARG A 74 -8.10 14.46 -10.44
C ARG A 74 -8.19 14.93 -8.98
N GLY A 75 -7.82 14.10 -8.01
CA GLY A 75 -7.91 14.44 -6.58
C GLY A 75 -9.33 14.39 -6.00
N MET A 76 -10.27 13.74 -6.70
CA MET A 76 -11.62 13.50 -6.17
C MET A 76 -11.61 12.39 -5.12
N PHE A 77 -10.68 11.44 -5.28
CA PHE A 77 -10.33 10.46 -4.26
C PHE A 77 -8.89 10.69 -3.78
N ASP A 78 -8.71 10.62 -2.47
CA ASP A 78 -7.41 10.72 -1.81
C ASP A 78 -6.72 9.35 -1.77
N VAL A 79 -7.50 8.27 -1.72
CA VAL A 79 -6.98 6.91 -1.60
C VAL A 79 -7.44 6.05 -2.78
N LEU A 80 -6.50 5.38 -3.44
CA LEU A 80 -6.76 4.33 -4.43
C LEU A 80 -6.28 2.99 -3.89
N ILE A 81 -7.17 2.02 -3.78
CA ILE A 81 -6.83 0.65 -3.40
C ILE A 81 -6.73 -0.21 -4.66
N SER A 82 -5.64 -0.94 -4.85
CA SER A 82 -5.41 -1.74 -6.05
C SER A 82 -4.98 -3.18 -5.75
N CYS A 83 -5.51 -4.11 -6.54
CA CYS A 83 -5.00 -5.49 -6.63
C CYS A 83 -4.19 -5.78 -7.89
N ARG A 84 -4.14 -4.83 -8.84
CA ARG A 84 -3.37 -5.03 -10.08
C ARG A 84 -1.89 -4.73 -9.80
N ALA A 85 -1.01 -5.46 -10.48
CA ALA A 85 0.41 -5.10 -10.50
C ALA A 85 0.60 -3.67 -11.02
N LEU A 86 1.56 -2.97 -10.43
CA LEU A 86 1.98 -1.62 -10.75
C LEU A 86 2.31 -1.40 -12.24
N ASP A 87 2.62 -2.45 -13.00
CA ASP A 87 3.16 -2.33 -14.36
C ASP A 87 2.11 -2.23 -15.47
N GLU A 88 0.87 -2.67 -15.24
CA GLU A 88 -0.12 -2.77 -16.33
C GLU A 88 -1.13 -1.61 -16.31
N GLY A 89 -0.81 -0.53 -17.01
CA GLY A 89 -1.76 0.55 -17.32
C GLY A 89 -2.21 1.42 -16.13
N MET A 90 -1.62 1.22 -14.95
CA MET A 90 -1.86 2.01 -13.74
C MET A 90 -0.71 3.00 -13.51
N ASN A 91 -0.72 4.12 -14.24
CA ASN A 91 0.20 5.24 -13.98
C ASN A 91 -0.50 6.28 -13.08
N VAL A 92 0.06 6.65 -11.94
CA VAL A 92 -0.55 7.60 -10.99
C VAL A 92 0.51 8.50 -10.35
N PRO A 93 1.15 9.38 -11.15
CA PRO A 93 2.31 10.16 -10.71
C PRO A 93 1.97 11.13 -9.57
N GLU A 94 0.68 11.50 -9.41
CA GLU A 94 0.20 12.36 -8.33
C GLU A 94 0.23 11.69 -6.95
N THR A 95 0.44 10.37 -6.91
CA THR A 95 0.54 9.60 -5.66
C THR A 95 1.84 9.93 -4.93
N VAL A 96 1.74 10.40 -3.69
CA VAL A 96 2.89 10.75 -2.83
C VAL A 96 3.15 9.72 -1.74
N VAL A 97 2.15 8.89 -1.42
CA VAL A 97 2.30 7.79 -0.46
C VAL A 97 1.87 6.49 -1.12
N SER A 98 2.69 5.45 -1.01
CA SER A 98 2.34 4.09 -1.41
C SER A 98 2.43 3.16 -0.22
N ILE A 99 1.39 2.36 0.01
CA ILE A 99 1.34 1.36 1.09
C ILE A 99 1.17 -0.01 0.46
N ILE A 100 2.05 -0.93 0.81
CA ILE A 100 2.05 -2.29 0.31
C ILE A 100 1.66 -3.20 1.45
N ALA A 101 0.39 -3.60 1.43
CA ALA A 101 -0.23 -4.42 2.45
C ALA A 101 -0.31 -5.87 1.98
N SER A 102 0.75 -6.39 1.34
CA SER A 102 0.76 -7.71 0.70
C SER A 102 2.00 -8.51 1.04
N SER A 103 1.89 -9.83 1.12
CA SER A 103 3.03 -10.73 1.20
C SER A 103 3.71 -10.80 -0.17
N THR A 104 4.71 -9.95 -0.41
CA THR A 104 5.47 -10.02 -1.67
C THR A 104 6.78 -10.74 -1.49
N ALA A 105 7.16 -11.45 -2.55
CA ALA A 105 8.52 -11.86 -2.77
C ALA A 105 9.45 -10.64 -2.94
N SER A 106 9.68 -10.09 -4.13
CA SER A 106 10.74 -9.07 -4.29
C SER A 106 10.32 -7.61 -4.00
N VAL A 107 11.00 -6.99 -3.03
CA VAL A 107 11.01 -5.57 -2.67
C VAL A 107 11.71 -4.73 -3.74
N ARG A 108 12.88 -5.17 -4.24
CA ARG A 108 13.62 -4.44 -5.27
C ARG A 108 12.79 -4.25 -6.54
N GLN A 109 12.24 -5.34 -7.07
CA GLN A 109 11.34 -5.27 -8.23
C GLN A 109 10.16 -4.35 -7.94
N ARG A 110 9.60 -4.41 -6.74
CA ARG A 110 8.49 -3.57 -6.33
C ARG A 110 8.83 -2.09 -6.27
N ILE A 111 9.97 -1.69 -5.73
CA ILE A 111 10.41 -0.29 -5.72
C ILE A 111 10.64 0.21 -7.14
N GLN A 112 11.25 -0.62 -8.00
CA GLN A 112 11.41 -0.27 -9.41
C GLN A 112 10.06 -0.06 -10.11
N ARG A 113 9.10 -0.96 -9.88
CA ARG A 113 7.74 -0.84 -10.41
C ARG A 113 7.00 0.36 -9.83
N LEU A 114 7.16 0.64 -8.53
CA LEU A 114 6.62 1.83 -7.88
C LEU A 114 7.22 3.10 -8.47
N GLY A 115 8.53 3.16 -8.69
CA GLY A 115 9.16 4.30 -9.36
C GLY A 115 8.55 4.60 -10.74
N ARG A 116 8.14 3.56 -11.48
CA ARG A 116 7.46 3.72 -12.79
C ARG A 116 6.04 4.23 -12.68
N VAL A 117 5.36 4.00 -11.55
CA VAL A 117 3.98 4.42 -11.27
C VAL A 117 3.89 5.77 -10.57
N LEU A 118 4.84 6.02 -9.68
CA LEU A 118 4.97 7.22 -8.85
C LEU A 118 5.89 8.25 -9.50
N ARG A 119 6.03 8.25 -10.84
CA ARG A 119 6.94 9.14 -11.57
C ARG A 119 6.87 10.60 -11.07
N PRO A 120 7.96 11.39 -11.26
CA PRO A 120 7.95 12.81 -10.95
C PRO A 120 6.71 13.50 -11.53
N ALA A 121 6.12 14.39 -10.74
CA ALA A 121 4.97 15.21 -11.11
C ALA A 121 5.22 16.65 -10.69
N PRO A 122 4.64 17.66 -11.36
CA PRO A 122 4.71 19.04 -10.90
C PRO A 122 4.24 19.16 -9.45
N GLY A 123 5.04 19.82 -8.61
CA GLY A 123 4.74 20.01 -7.19
C GLY A 123 5.01 18.80 -6.28
N LYS A 124 5.52 17.69 -6.82
CA LYS A 124 5.90 16.50 -6.03
C LYS A 124 7.41 16.43 -5.82
N SER A 125 7.86 16.63 -4.58
CA SER A 125 9.28 16.57 -4.20
C SER A 125 9.75 15.15 -3.86
N SER A 126 8.88 14.30 -3.30
CA SER A 126 9.23 12.93 -2.94
C SER A 126 8.01 12.01 -2.94
N ALA A 127 8.26 10.70 -2.81
CA ALA A 127 7.22 9.72 -2.53
C ALA A 127 7.67 8.81 -1.38
N THR A 128 6.77 8.54 -0.44
CA THR A 128 7.02 7.62 0.67
C THR A 128 6.41 6.26 0.36
N VAL A 129 7.18 5.20 0.56
CA VAL A 129 6.75 3.82 0.33
C VAL A 129 6.79 3.03 1.63
N TYR A 130 5.64 2.51 2.06
CA TYR A 130 5.53 1.59 3.19
C TYR A 130 5.37 0.16 2.70
N THR A 131 6.12 -0.77 3.28
CA THR A 131 5.91 -2.20 3.08
C THR A 131 5.53 -2.86 4.40
N VAL A 132 4.35 -3.46 4.45
CA VAL A 132 3.82 -4.13 5.65
C VAL A 132 4.16 -5.61 5.61
N TYR A 133 4.95 -6.05 6.59
CA TYR A 133 5.32 -7.44 6.81
C TYR A 133 4.72 -7.94 8.12
N ALA A 134 4.59 -9.26 8.24
CA ALA A 134 3.96 -9.85 9.41
C ALA A 134 4.60 -11.17 9.87
N THR A 135 5.66 -11.61 9.18
CA THR A 135 6.41 -12.81 9.54
C THR A 135 7.91 -12.54 9.58
N ASP A 136 8.63 -13.25 10.44
CA ASP A 136 10.10 -13.16 10.54
C ASP A 136 10.77 -13.49 9.21
N GLN A 137 10.18 -14.38 8.41
CA GLN A 137 10.70 -14.73 7.08
C GLN A 137 10.61 -13.54 6.12
N GLU A 138 9.46 -12.86 6.10
CA GLU A 138 9.31 -11.64 5.31
C GLU A 138 10.25 -10.55 5.80
N GLU A 139 10.38 -10.36 7.12
CA GLU A 139 11.28 -9.37 7.71
C GLU A 139 12.73 -9.62 7.30
N ARG A 140 13.27 -10.83 7.50
CA ARG A 140 14.65 -11.17 7.12
C ARG A 140 14.92 -10.92 5.65
N ARG A 141 13.96 -11.28 4.80
CA ARG A 141 14.05 -11.03 3.36
C ARG A 141 14.07 -9.53 3.05
N LEU A 142 13.17 -8.79 3.69
CA LEU A 142 13.02 -7.34 3.55
C LEU A 142 14.30 -6.60 3.97
N LEU A 143 14.94 -7.04 5.05
CA LEU A 143 16.23 -6.52 5.52
C LEU A 143 17.33 -6.78 4.49
N SER A 144 17.46 -8.02 3.99
CA SER A 144 18.46 -8.37 2.98
C SER A 144 18.26 -7.59 1.65
N GLU A 145 17.02 -7.36 1.24
CA GLU A 145 16.76 -6.58 0.02
C GLU A 145 17.02 -5.07 0.22
N ALA A 146 16.86 -4.54 1.44
CA ALA A 146 17.11 -3.14 1.77
C ALA A 146 18.59 -2.74 1.71
N GLU A 147 19.51 -3.65 2.02
CA GLU A 147 20.96 -3.41 1.83
C GLU A 147 21.29 -3.01 0.39
N SER A 148 20.54 -3.53 -0.59
CA SER A 148 20.71 -3.20 -2.02
C SER A 148 20.04 -1.88 -2.46
N LEU A 149 19.32 -1.21 -1.55
CA LEU A 149 18.49 -0.03 -1.81
C LEU A 149 19.04 1.24 -1.15
N ASP A 150 19.95 1.12 -0.18
CA ASP A 150 20.55 2.25 0.55
C ASP A 150 21.26 3.24 -0.39
N GLU A 151 21.80 2.78 -1.52
CA GLU A 151 22.43 3.65 -2.53
C GLU A 151 21.43 4.51 -3.31
N VAL A 152 20.14 4.15 -3.29
CA VAL A 152 19.10 4.73 -4.15
C VAL A 152 18.04 5.51 -3.36
N THR A 153 17.79 5.13 -2.10
CA THR A 153 16.75 5.75 -1.25
C THR A 153 17.03 5.55 0.23
N GLN A 154 16.49 6.43 1.07
CA GLN A 154 16.51 6.22 2.52
C GLN A 154 15.48 5.13 2.92
N VAL A 155 15.93 4.10 3.62
CA VAL A 155 15.08 3.05 4.19
C VAL A 155 14.97 3.24 5.71
N ARG A 156 13.76 3.17 6.25
CA ARG A 156 13.49 3.22 7.70
C ARG A 156 12.60 2.06 8.12
N TRP A 157 13.04 1.33 9.15
CA TRP A 157 12.27 0.26 9.78
C TRP A 157 11.49 0.78 10.97
N VAL A 158 10.24 0.34 11.11
CA VAL A 158 9.36 0.67 12.24
C VAL A 158 8.64 -0.61 12.66
N GLN A 159 8.84 -1.03 13.90
CA GLN A 159 8.13 -2.17 14.47
C GLN A 159 6.89 -1.66 15.22
N GLY A 160 5.72 -2.19 14.87
CA GLY A 160 4.49 -1.91 15.59
C GLY A 160 4.52 -2.63 16.95
N SER A 161 4.75 -1.90 18.03
CA SER A 161 4.55 -2.43 19.38
C SER A 161 3.05 -2.54 19.61
N SER A 162 2.54 -3.77 19.78
CA SER A 162 1.26 -3.97 20.46
C SER A 162 1.46 -3.49 21.91
N GLY A 163 1.16 -2.22 22.15
CA GLY A 163 1.24 -1.60 23.47
C GLY A 163 0.31 -2.30 24.46
N GLY A 164 0.83 -3.32 25.12
CA GLY A 164 0.34 -3.82 26.40
C GLY A 164 1.00 -3.04 27.52
N GLY A 165 0.69 -1.75 27.64
CA GLY A 165 0.99 -0.98 28.84
C GLY A 165 0.00 -1.40 29.92
N ARG A 166 0.39 -2.36 30.76
CA ARG A 166 -0.21 -2.51 32.09
C ARG A 166 0.34 -1.38 32.95
N GLY A 167 -0.54 -0.46 33.34
CA GLY A 167 -0.41 0.20 34.64
C GLY A 167 -0.70 -0.78 35.77
#